data_AF-A0A2V3W4A2-F1
#
_entry.id   AF-A0A2V3W4A2-F1
#
_cell.length_a   1.000
_cell.length_b   1.000
_cell.length_c   1.000
_cell.angle_alpha   90.00
_cell.angle_beta   90.00
_cell.angle_gamma   90.00
#
_symmetry.space_group_name_H-M   'P 1'
#
loop_
_entity.id
_entity.type
_entity.pdbx_description
1 polymer ?
#
loop_
_entity_poly.entity_id
_entity_poly.type
_entity_poly.pdbx_seq_one_letter_code
_entity_poly.pdbx_strand_id
1 'polypeptide(L)'
;MSRRGRPKQPLSVIQGKGKSNHLTKEEIKKREEHEVSMRGDVDNIIAPSYLTIKQKEEFDLLAVELVKLDIFSNLDVDNLARYIDSRDQYIKITRSLRAMKTTEKVLVETGKLDEHGKEILKEVTIANKSYGDLQRVRNTLFTECRSAAGDLGLSITSRLSLVIPKKDDNKPKTEAERRFGGRL
;
A
#
# COMPACT_ATOMS: atom_id res chain seq x y z
N MET A 1 15.06 13.62 23.07
CA MET A 1 14.34 12.70 22.16
C MET A 1 12.99 12.37 22.78
N SER A 2 11.89 12.91 22.24
CA SER A 2 10.53 12.58 22.71
C SER A 2 10.25 11.11 22.42
N ARG A 3 9.96 10.31 23.46
CA ARG A 3 9.47 8.94 23.28
C ARG A 3 8.08 9.05 22.64
N ARG A 4 8.01 8.94 21.31
CA ARG A 4 6.72 8.72 20.62
C ARG A 4 6.07 7.51 21.28
N GLY A 5 5.00 7.76 22.03
CA GLY A 5 4.21 6.71 22.66
C GLY A 5 3.76 5.70 21.60
N ARG A 6 3.60 4.44 22.00
CA ARG A 6 3.10 3.39 21.11
C ARG A 6 1.80 3.85 20.45
N PRO A 7 1.64 3.72 19.12
CA PRO A 7 0.43 4.14 18.43
C PRO A 7 -0.79 3.44 19.05
N LYS A 8 -1.87 4.22 19.23
CA LYS A 8 -3.14 3.68 19.73
C LYS A 8 -3.64 2.62 18.74
N GLN A 9 -4.04 1.48 19.26
CA GLN A 9 -4.61 0.38 18.47
C GLN A 9 -6.14 0.49 18.50
N PRO A 10 -6.85 0.08 17.43
CA PRO A 10 -8.31 0.00 17.42
C PRO A 10 -8.85 -0.81 18.60
N LEU A 11 -10.05 -0.49 19.07
CA LEU A 11 -10.69 -1.19 20.17
C LEU A 11 -10.81 -2.70 19.92
N SER A 12 -11.24 -3.08 18.72
CA SER A 12 -11.36 -4.48 18.28
C SER A 12 -10.06 -5.26 18.47
N VAL A 13 -8.92 -4.60 18.19
CA VAL A 13 -7.58 -5.17 18.35
C VAL A 13 -7.22 -5.38 19.81
N ILE A 14 -7.55 -4.42 20.67
CA ILE A 14 -7.28 -4.49 22.12
C ILE A 14 -8.13 -5.60 22.77
N GLN A 15 -9.41 -5.69 22.37
CA GLN A 15 -10.36 -6.68 22.85
C GLN A 15 -9.98 -8.11 22.43
N GLY A 16 -9.50 -8.29 21.19
CA GLY A 16 -9.03 -9.58 20.68
C GLY A 16 -7.77 -10.09 21.40
N LYS A 17 -6.88 -9.17 21.83
CA LYS A 17 -5.65 -9.50 22.59
C LYS A 17 -5.88 -9.77 24.09
N GLY A 18 -7.13 -9.69 24.57
CA GLY A 18 -7.44 -9.87 25.99
C GLY A 18 -6.94 -8.74 26.91
N LYS A 19 -6.44 -7.64 26.36
CA LYS A 19 -5.95 -6.47 27.11
C LYS A 19 -7.05 -5.47 27.48
N SER A 20 -8.30 -5.77 27.13
CA SER A 20 -9.47 -4.95 27.43
C SER A 20 -9.83 -4.88 28.93
N ASN A 21 -9.24 -5.73 29.77
CA ASN A 21 -9.54 -5.81 31.21
C ASN A 21 -9.17 -4.55 32.00
N HIS A 22 -8.45 -3.60 31.38
CA HIS A 22 -8.07 -2.32 31.99
C HIS A 22 -8.93 -1.15 31.51
N LEU A 23 -9.92 -1.36 30.64
CA LEU A 23 -10.77 -0.29 30.11
C LEU A 23 -12.15 -0.33 30.75
N THR A 24 -12.65 0.83 31.17
CA THR A 24 -14.01 0.96 31.67
C THR A 24 -15.03 0.95 30.53
N LYS A 25 -16.31 0.68 30.83
CA LYS A 25 -17.39 0.74 29.83
C LYS A 25 -17.50 2.13 29.18
N GLU A 26 -17.32 3.19 29.96
CA GLU A 26 -17.34 4.56 29.47
C GLU A 26 -16.16 4.87 28.55
N GLU A 27 -14.96 4.38 28.87
CA GLU A 27 -13.77 4.54 28.02
C GLU A 27 -13.89 3.77 26.69
N ILE A 28 -14.48 2.58 26.72
CA ILE A 28 -14.77 1.81 25.51
C ILE A 28 -15.74 2.60 24.63
N LYS A 29 -16.86 3.07 25.19
CA LYS A 29 -17.86 3.85 24.43
C LYS A 29 -17.26 5.10 23.79
N LYS A 30 -16.50 5.90 24.56
CA LYS A 30 -15.83 7.11 24.05
C LYS A 30 -14.85 6.80 22.91
N ARG A 31 -14.12 5.67 22.99
CA ARG A 31 -13.19 5.25 21.93
C ARG A 31 -13.92 4.76 20.70
N GLU A 32 -15.03 4.05 20.86
CA GLU A 32 -15.84 3.53 19.75
C GLU A 32 -16.47 4.68 18.98
N GLU A 33 -17.11 5.63 19.68
CA GLU A 33 -17.65 6.86 19.07
C GLU A 33 -16.56 7.65 18.34
N HIS A 34 -15.38 7.79 18.95
CA HIS A 34 -14.24 8.43 18.32
C HIS A 34 -13.76 7.66 17.08
N GLU A 35 -13.60 6.34 17.14
CA GLU A 35 -13.19 5.52 16.00
C GLU A 35 -14.18 5.61 14.84
N VAL A 36 -15.50 5.54 15.12
CA VAL A 36 -16.55 5.71 14.12
C VAL A 36 -16.49 7.10 13.48
N SER A 37 -16.31 8.16 14.29
CA SER A 37 -16.18 9.53 13.76
C SER A 37 -14.96 9.74 12.86
N MET A 38 -13.93 8.89 13.00
CA MET A 38 -12.68 9.00 12.25
C MET A 38 -12.70 8.23 10.92
N ARG A 39 -13.74 7.44 10.63
CA ARG A 39 -13.84 6.68 9.37
C ARG A 39 -14.15 7.56 8.16
N GLY A 40 -14.78 8.72 8.38
CA GLY A 40 -15.20 9.62 7.31
C GLY A 40 -16.42 9.10 6.53
N ASP A 41 -16.96 9.98 5.68
CA ASP A 41 -18.12 9.68 4.85
C ASP A 41 -17.72 8.96 3.55
N VAL A 42 -18.69 8.28 2.93
CA VAL A 42 -18.51 7.45 1.70
C VAL A 42 -19.40 7.91 0.54
N ASP A 43 -20.04 9.06 0.67
CA ASP A 43 -21.04 9.59 -0.25
C ASP A 43 -20.47 10.24 -1.52
N ASN A 44 -19.16 10.51 -1.55
CA ASN A 44 -18.48 11.22 -2.64
C ASN A 44 -17.21 10.51 -3.10
N ILE A 45 -17.30 9.20 -3.30
CA ILE A 45 -16.20 8.40 -3.86
C ILE A 45 -16.29 8.46 -5.38
N ILE A 46 -15.49 9.36 -5.98
CA ILE A 46 -15.45 9.57 -7.43
C ILE A 46 -14.01 9.51 -7.91
N ALA A 47 -13.76 8.70 -8.95
CA ALA A 47 -12.45 8.59 -9.56
C ALA A 47 -11.98 9.96 -10.13
N PRO A 48 -10.76 10.43 -9.79
CA PRO A 48 -10.27 11.72 -10.27
C PRO A 48 -10.21 11.84 -11.79
N SER A 49 -10.41 13.07 -12.29
CA SER A 49 -10.55 13.36 -13.72
C SER A 49 -9.29 13.03 -14.54
N TYR A 50 -8.11 13.11 -13.92
CA TYR A 50 -6.82 12.85 -14.57
C TYR A 50 -6.57 11.37 -14.89
N LEU A 51 -7.36 10.45 -14.31
CA LEU A 51 -7.27 9.03 -14.63
C LEU A 51 -7.86 8.74 -16.02
N THR A 52 -7.22 7.83 -16.75
CA THR A 52 -7.77 7.27 -17.99
C THR A 52 -9.03 6.45 -17.71
N ILE A 53 -9.82 6.17 -18.75
CA ILE A 53 -11.07 5.38 -18.64
C ILE A 53 -10.80 4.03 -17.95
N LYS A 54 -9.77 3.30 -18.38
CA LYS A 54 -9.40 2.01 -17.79
C LYS A 54 -8.98 2.11 -16.33
N GLN A 55 -8.26 3.18 -15.96
CA GLN A 55 -7.87 3.43 -14.58
C GLN A 55 -9.07 3.78 -13.70
N LYS A 56 -10.07 4.49 -14.24
CA LYS A 56 -11.33 4.78 -13.53
C LYS A 56 -12.14 3.52 -13.27
N GLU A 57 -12.29 2.65 -14.28
CA GLU A 57 -12.97 1.36 -14.11
C GLU A 57 -12.33 0.54 -12.98
N GLU A 58 -11.00 0.51 -12.94
CA GLU A 58 -10.28 -0.19 -11.88
C GLU A 58 -10.41 0.49 -10.51
N PHE A 59 -10.40 1.83 -10.49
CA PHE A 59 -10.65 2.61 -9.28
C PHE A 59 -11.99 2.23 -8.67
N ASP A 60 -13.04 2.21 -9.48
CA ASP A 60 -14.41 1.92 -9.02
C ASP A 60 -14.51 0.49 -8.47
N LEU A 61 -13.90 -0.49 -9.15
CA LEU A 61 -13.85 -1.88 -8.68
C LEU A 61 -13.16 -2.02 -7.33
N LEU A 62 -11.99 -1.39 -7.15
CA LEU A 62 -11.25 -1.45 -5.89
C LEU A 62 -11.97 -0.69 -4.78
N ALA A 63 -12.50 0.50 -5.08
CA ALA A 63 -13.24 1.31 -4.12
C ALA A 63 -14.46 0.56 -3.57
N VAL A 64 -15.22 -0.13 -4.42
CA VAL A 64 -16.37 -0.95 -3.98
C VAL A 64 -15.94 -2.03 -2.99
N GLU A 65 -14.85 -2.75 -3.26
CA GLU A 65 -14.36 -3.79 -2.35
C GLU A 65 -13.82 -3.21 -1.05
N LEU A 66 -13.15 -2.06 -1.08
CA LEU A 66 -12.61 -1.41 0.11
C LEU A 66 -13.71 -0.80 1.00
N VAL A 67 -14.76 -0.24 0.41
CA VAL A 67 -15.95 0.26 1.14
C VAL A 67 -16.70 -0.90 1.81
N LYS A 68 -16.85 -2.05 1.13
CA LYS A 68 -17.43 -3.27 1.75
C LYS A 68 -16.66 -3.74 2.98
N LEU A 69 -15.36 -3.47 3.01
CA LEU A 69 -14.47 -3.79 4.13
C LEU A 69 -14.47 -2.70 5.22
N ASP A 70 -15.18 -1.58 5.04
CA ASP A 70 -15.29 -0.48 6.00
C ASP A 70 -13.91 0.14 6.34
N ILE A 71 -13.03 0.20 5.33
CA ILE A 71 -11.64 0.73 5.42
C ILE A 71 -11.34 1.80 4.37
N PHE A 72 -12.36 2.41 3.75
CA PHE A 72 -12.19 3.39 2.69
C PHE A 72 -13.31 4.42 2.68
N SER A 73 -12.93 5.68 2.47
CA SER A 73 -13.79 6.85 2.55
C SER A 73 -13.47 7.89 1.48
N ASN A 74 -14.23 8.99 1.46
CA ASN A 74 -13.96 10.17 0.63
C ASN A 74 -12.51 10.70 0.79
N LEU A 75 -11.89 10.50 1.96
CA LEU A 75 -10.54 10.97 2.26
C LEU A 75 -9.45 10.16 1.53
N ASP A 76 -9.77 8.92 1.15
CA ASP A 76 -8.81 7.96 0.60
C ASP A 76 -8.79 7.95 -0.94
N VAL A 77 -9.70 8.69 -1.57
CA VAL A 77 -9.88 8.78 -3.03
C VAL A 77 -8.57 9.09 -3.75
N ASP A 78 -7.85 10.13 -3.31
CA ASP A 78 -6.61 10.53 -3.97
C ASP A 78 -5.50 9.48 -3.78
N ASN A 79 -5.48 8.79 -2.63
CA ASN A 79 -4.49 7.74 -2.37
C ASN A 79 -4.69 6.52 -3.28
N LEU A 80 -5.94 6.08 -3.46
CA LEU A 80 -6.25 4.99 -4.39
C LEU A 80 -5.98 5.39 -5.84
N ALA A 81 -6.29 6.63 -6.23
CA ALA A 81 -6.00 7.12 -7.57
C ALA A 81 -4.49 7.15 -7.86
N ARG A 82 -3.67 7.66 -6.92
CA ARG A 82 -2.20 7.63 -7.02
C ARG A 82 -1.65 6.20 -7.09
N TYR A 83 -2.19 5.28 -6.30
CA TYR A 83 -1.79 3.87 -6.37
C TYR A 83 -2.01 3.29 -7.77
N ILE A 84 -3.19 3.54 -8.36
CA ILE A 84 -3.54 3.04 -9.69
C ILE A 84 -2.64 3.64 -10.75
N ASP A 85 -2.38 4.95 -10.68
CA ASP A 85 -1.51 5.64 -11.62
C ASP A 85 -0.05 5.16 -11.54
N SER A 86 0.56 5.15 -10.35
CA SER A 86 1.93 4.66 -10.15
C SER A 86 2.10 3.21 -10.61
N ARG A 87 1.07 2.37 -10.42
CA ARG A 87 1.09 0.96 -10.87
C ARG A 87 1.00 0.83 -12.39
N ASP A 88 0.17 1.63 -13.06
CA ASP A 88 0.14 1.67 -14.53
C ASP A 88 1.49 2.13 -15.10
N GLN A 89 2.08 3.19 -14.54
CA GLN A 89 3.43 3.64 -14.90
C GLN A 89 4.48 2.55 -14.68
N TYR A 90 4.41 1.83 -13.55
CA TYR A 90 5.31 0.71 -13.25
C TYR A 90 5.22 -0.38 -14.32
N ILE A 91 4.00 -0.74 -14.74
CA ILE A 91 3.78 -1.75 -15.79
C ILE A 91 4.36 -1.27 -17.12
N LYS A 92 4.13 -0.01 -17.49
CA LYS A 92 4.67 0.60 -18.72
C LYS A 92 6.21 0.57 -18.73
N ILE A 93 6.86 1.06 -17.66
CA ILE A 93 8.32 1.05 -17.56
C ILE A 93 8.88 -0.38 -17.56
N THR A 94 8.21 -1.31 -16.89
CA THR A 94 8.62 -2.72 -16.88
C THR A 94 8.57 -3.33 -18.28
N ARG A 95 7.55 -3.00 -19.08
CA ARG A 95 7.46 -3.42 -20.49
C ARG A 95 8.59 -2.80 -21.32
N SER A 96 8.86 -1.50 -21.15
CA SER A 96 9.96 -0.82 -21.85
C SER A 96 11.33 -1.42 -21.52
N LEU A 97 11.59 -1.71 -20.23
CA LEU A 97 12.84 -2.35 -19.80
C LEU A 97 13.03 -3.75 -20.40
N ARG A 98 11.96 -4.54 -20.55
CA ARG A 98 12.02 -5.87 -21.19
C ARG A 98 12.37 -5.79 -22.68
N ALA A 99 11.97 -4.72 -23.35
CA ALA A 99 12.24 -4.51 -24.78
C ALA A 99 13.64 -3.89 -25.03
N MET A 100 14.26 -3.29 -24.03
CA MET A 100 15.53 -2.57 -24.14
C MET A 100 16.74 -3.49 -23.92
N LYS A 101 17.84 -3.23 -24.63
CA LYS A 101 19.13 -3.90 -24.36
C LYS A 101 19.81 -3.25 -23.16
N THR A 102 20.34 -4.08 -22.28
CA THR A 102 21.13 -3.67 -21.10
C THR A 102 22.47 -3.05 -21.47
N THR A 103 22.98 -3.37 -22.67
CA THR A 103 24.23 -2.86 -23.20
C THR A 103 24.02 -2.18 -24.54
N GLU A 104 24.86 -1.20 -24.83
CA GLU A 104 24.95 -0.53 -26.11
C GLU A 104 26.38 -0.59 -26.62
N LYS A 105 26.54 -0.59 -27.94
CA LYS A 105 27.85 -0.64 -28.58
C LYS A 105 28.22 0.77 -29.01
N VAL A 106 29.35 1.25 -28.51
CA VAL A 106 29.85 2.59 -28.79
C VAL A 106 31.24 2.50 -29.38
N LEU A 107 31.50 3.35 -30.37
CA LEU A 107 32.83 3.52 -30.95
C LEU A 107 33.62 4.44 -30.04
N VAL A 108 34.74 3.94 -29.53
CA VAL A 108 35.65 4.69 -28.65
C VAL A 108 36.98 4.88 -29.37
N GLU A 109 37.52 6.08 -29.30
CA GLU A 109 38.84 6.42 -29.84
C GLU A 109 39.91 5.65 -29.07
N THR A 110 40.80 4.96 -29.80
CA THR A 110 41.85 4.16 -29.18
C THR A 110 43.13 4.94 -28.88
N GLY A 111 43.18 6.21 -29.27
CA GLY A 111 44.39 7.05 -29.20
C GLY A 111 45.50 6.61 -30.16
N LYS A 112 45.22 5.68 -31.09
CA LYS A 112 46.14 5.22 -32.12
C LYS A 112 45.71 5.76 -33.47
N LEU A 113 46.68 6.18 -34.27
CA LEU A 113 46.49 6.60 -35.66
C LEU A 113 46.72 5.41 -36.58
N ASP A 114 45.96 5.32 -37.66
CA ASP A 114 46.18 4.40 -38.76
C ASP A 114 47.33 4.89 -39.67
N GLU A 115 47.67 4.08 -40.68
CA GLU A 115 48.74 4.37 -41.64
C GLU A 115 48.50 5.66 -42.46
N HIS A 116 47.29 6.23 -42.40
CA HIS A 116 46.89 7.47 -43.07
C HIS A 116 46.68 8.63 -42.10
N GLY A 117 47.07 8.48 -40.82
CA GLY A 117 46.95 9.52 -39.81
C GLY A 117 45.53 9.75 -39.29
N LYS A 118 44.60 8.81 -39.53
CA LYS A 118 43.22 8.86 -39.02
C LYS A 118 43.10 8.04 -37.74
N GLU A 119 42.26 8.49 -36.80
CA GLU A 119 42.08 7.80 -35.53
C GLU A 119 41.40 6.44 -35.70
N ILE A 120 41.98 5.41 -35.06
CA ILE A 120 41.42 4.07 -35.03
C ILE A 120 40.31 4.03 -33.98
N LEU A 121 39.08 3.82 -34.45
CA LEU A 121 37.91 3.60 -33.61
C LEU A 121 37.78 2.12 -33.23
N LYS A 122 37.50 1.83 -31.95
CA LYS A 122 37.21 0.49 -31.46
C LYS A 122 35.77 0.40 -31.00
N GLU A 123 35.06 -0.63 -31.46
CA GLU A 123 33.73 -0.97 -30.94
C GLU A 123 33.86 -1.60 -29.56
N VAL A 124 33.31 -0.93 -28.55
CA VAL A 124 33.25 -1.42 -27.18
C VAL A 124 31.80 -1.53 -26.75
N THR A 125 31.47 -2.61 -26.04
CA THR A 125 30.14 -2.79 -25.43
C THR A 125 30.15 -2.15 -24.05
N ILE A 126 29.30 -1.14 -23.86
CA ILE A 126 29.13 -0.44 -22.57
C ILE A 126 27.72 -0.67 -22.03
N ALA A 127 27.51 -0.35 -20.75
CA ALA A 127 26.18 -0.42 -20.14
C ALA A 127 25.28 0.71 -20.66
N ASN A 128 24.05 0.38 -21.02
CA ASN A 128 23.05 1.36 -21.44
C ASN A 128 22.62 2.20 -20.24
N LYS A 129 22.97 3.49 -20.25
CA LYS A 129 22.66 4.41 -19.14
C LYS A 129 21.16 4.59 -18.94
N SER A 130 20.40 4.72 -20.04
CA SER A 130 18.93 4.86 -20.00
C SER A 130 18.24 3.65 -19.39
N TYR A 131 18.77 2.44 -19.61
CA TYR A 131 18.29 1.23 -18.94
C TYR A 131 18.44 1.36 -17.42
N GLY A 132 19.61 1.83 -16.96
CA GLY A 132 19.88 2.07 -15.54
C GLY A 132 18.95 3.12 -14.92
N ASP A 133 18.65 4.19 -15.64
CA ASP A 133 17.76 5.25 -15.16
C ASP A 133 16.30 4.76 -15.05
N LEU A 134 15.78 4.08 -16.08
CA LEU A 134 14.44 3.47 -16.04
C LEU A 134 14.31 2.42 -14.94
N GLN A 135 15.38 1.66 -14.70
CA GLN A 135 15.45 0.67 -13.63
C GLN A 135 15.31 1.33 -12.24
N ARG A 136 15.88 2.53 -12.03
CA ARG A 136 15.70 3.30 -10.79
C ARG A 136 14.27 3.81 -10.65
N VAL A 137 13.70 4.40 -11.70
CA VAL A 137 12.30 4.87 -11.69
C VAL A 137 11.34 3.72 -11.38
N ARG A 138 11.55 2.54 -11.98
CA ARG A 138 10.76 1.34 -11.68
C ARG A 138 10.79 0.98 -10.19
N ASN A 139 11.95 1.05 -9.54
CA ASN A 139 12.09 0.75 -8.12
C ASN A 139 11.38 1.79 -7.23
N THR A 140 11.43 3.08 -7.62
CA THR A 140 10.67 4.15 -6.96
C THR A 140 9.17 3.88 -7.03
N LEU A 141 8.63 3.66 -8.24
CA LEU A 141 7.21 3.36 -8.45
C LEU A 141 6.76 2.11 -7.69
N PHE A 142 7.59 1.07 -7.63
CA PHE A 142 7.29 -0.12 -6.83
C PHE A 142 7.17 0.19 -5.34
N THR A 143 8.05 1.05 -4.83
CA THR A 143 8.05 1.46 -3.41
C THR A 143 6.83 2.31 -3.09
N GLU A 144 6.48 3.25 -3.96
CA GLU A 144 5.25 4.05 -3.87
C GLU A 144 4.00 3.15 -3.84
N CYS A 145 3.90 2.23 -4.81
CA CYS A 145 2.78 1.28 -4.87
C CYS A 145 2.70 0.42 -3.60
N ARG A 146 3.84 -0.03 -3.08
CA ARG A 146 3.89 -0.83 -1.86
C ARG A 146 3.44 -0.02 -0.63
N SER A 147 3.84 1.25 -0.56
CA SER A 147 3.42 2.14 0.53
C SER A 147 1.92 2.40 0.48
N ALA A 148 1.41 2.85 -0.67
CA ALA A 148 -0.01 3.14 -0.84
C ALA A 148 -0.88 1.89 -0.62
N ALA A 149 -0.44 0.71 -1.09
CA ALA A 149 -1.12 -0.55 -0.82
C ALA A 149 -1.10 -0.96 0.66
N GLY A 150 -0.10 -0.52 1.42
CA GLY A 150 -0.04 -0.66 2.87
C GLY A 150 -1.11 0.20 3.54
N ASP A 151 -1.19 1.47 3.16
CA ASP A 151 -2.12 2.45 3.72
C ASP A 151 -3.58 2.11 3.41
N LEU A 152 -3.87 1.67 2.19
CA LEU A 152 -5.22 1.32 1.71
C LEU A 152 -5.70 -0.08 2.14
N GLY A 153 -4.88 -0.86 2.86
CA GLY A 153 -5.27 -2.24 3.19
C GLY A 153 -5.36 -3.16 1.95
N LEU A 154 -4.59 -2.90 0.89
CA LEU A 154 -4.60 -3.74 -0.33
C LEU A 154 -3.74 -5.02 -0.18
N SER A 155 -2.85 -5.06 0.81
CA SER A 155 -2.13 -6.29 1.18
C SER A 155 -2.82 -7.06 2.31
N ILE A 156 -2.74 -8.40 2.30
CA ILE A 156 -3.31 -9.25 3.35
C ILE A 156 -2.77 -8.86 4.72
N THR A 157 -1.45 -8.65 4.83
CA THR A 157 -0.81 -8.24 6.08
C THR A 157 -1.35 -6.92 6.61
N SER A 158 -1.58 -5.94 5.75
CA SER A 158 -2.20 -4.68 6.16
C SER A 158 -3.63 -4.91 6.65
N ARG A 159 -4.45 -5.67 5.91
CA ARG A 159 -5.82 -6.00 6.33
C ARG A 159 -5.90 -6.73 7.66
N LEU A 160 -5.05 -7.73 7.88
CA LEU A 160 -5.01 -8.47 9.15
C LEU A 160 -4.53 -7.61 10.33
N SER A 161 -3.78 -6.54 10.06
CA SER A 161 -3.42 -5.55 11.08
C SER A 161 -4.57 -4.61 11.42
N LEU A 162 -5.48 -4.39 10.46
CA LEU A 162 -6.67 -3.53 10.59
C LEU A 162 -7.88 -4.28 11.17
N VAL A 163 -8.05 -5.56 10.83
CA VAL A 163 -9.18 -6.41 11.21
C VAL A 163 -8.67 -7.60 12.02
N ILE A 164 -9.07 -7.68 13.29
CA ILE A 164 -8.77 -8.82 14.17
C ILE A 164 -10.01 -9.73 14.31
N PRO A 165 -9.83 -11.07 14.39
CA PRO A 165 -10.91 -12.04 14.29
C PRO A 165 -12.01 -11.78 15.33
N LYS A 166 -13.27 -11.96 14.91
CA LYS A 166 -14.41 -11.97 15.82
C LYS A 166 -14.11 -12.94 16.96
N LYS A 167 -14.30 -12.50 18.21
CA LYS A 167 -14.33 -13.45 19.34
C LYS A 167 -15.46 -14.43 19.05
N ASP A 168 -15.13 -15.72 19.04
CA ASP A 168 -16.15 -16.76 19.15
C ASP A 168 -16.88 -16.51 20.47
N ASP A 169 -18.16 -16.16 20.40
CA ASP A 169 -19.03 -16.04 21.58
C ASP A 169 -19.26 -17.42 22.25
N ASN A 170 -18.73 -18.50 21.65
CA ASN A 170 -18.65 -19.85 22.20
C ASN A 170 -17.50 -20.03 23.21
N LYS A 171 -17.25 -19.05 24.09
CA LYS A 171 -16.47 -19.38 25.29
C LYS A 171 -17.34 -20.24 26.21
N PRO A 172 -16.87 -21.42 26.66
CA PRO A 172 -17.61 -22.18 27.66
C PRO A 172 -17.79 -21.30 28.90
N LYS A 173 -19.06 -21.11 29.32
CA LYS A 173 -19.41 -20.31 30.48
C LYS A 173 -18.56 -20.73 31.67
N THR A 174 -18.00 -19.76 32.37
CA THR A 174 -17.24 -20.01 33.59
C THR A 174 -18.15 -20.62 34.67
N GLU A 175 -17.58 -21.35 35.62
CA GLU A 175 -18.36 -22.03 36.66
C GLU A 175 -19.21 -21.04 37.48
N ALA A 176 -18.72 -19.81 37.67
CA ALA A 176 -19.46 -18.72 38.30
C ALA A 176 -20.69 -18.29 37.50
N GLU A 177 -20.57 -18.15 36.17
CA GLU A 177 -21.70 -17.80 35.29
C GLU A 177 -22.76 -18.91 35.25
N ARG A 178 -22.35 -20.17 35.42
CA ARG A 178 -23.27 -21.30 35.57
C ARG A 178 -24.01 -21.31 36.91
N ARG A 179 -23.37 -20.87 38.00
CA ARG A 179 -23.93 -20.92 39.36
C ARG A 179 -24.81 -19.72 39.72
N PHE A 180 -24.57 -18.55 39.13
CA PHE A 180 -25.24 -17.31 39.52
C PHE A 180 -26.17 -16.70 38.45
N GLY A 181 -26.18 -17.23 37.22
CA GLY A 181 -26.96 -16.68 36.09
C GLY A 181 -28.48 -16.97 36.09
N GLY A 182 -29.07 -17.35 37.23
CA GLY A 182 -30.48 -17.75 37.34
C GLY A 182 -31.23 -17.13 38.51
N ARG A 183 -30.80 -15.96 39.00
CA ARG A 183 -31.53 -15.20 40.02
C ARG A 183 -31.75 -13.76 39.58
N LEU A 184 -32.86 -13.57 38.87
CA LEU A 184 -33.76 -12.42 38.90
C LEU A 184 -35.06 -12.85 38.20
#